data_AF-A0A1G6MG05-F1
#
_entry.id   AF-A0A1G6MG05-F1
#
_cell.length_a   1.000
_cell.length_b   1.000
_cell.length_c   1.000
_cell.angle_alpha   90.00
_cell.angle_beta   90.00
_cell.angle_gamma   90.00
#
_symmetry.space_group_name_H-M   'P 1'
#
loop_
_entity.id
_entity.type
_entity.pdbx_description
1 polymer ?
#
loop_
_entity_poly.entity_id
_entity_poly.type
_entity_poly.pdbx_seq_one_letter_code
_entity_poly.pdbx_strand_id
1 'polypeptide(L)'
;MTHLTDSDLVRLAAPTAPVDPHVVECASCSLRLAAWRRIARATAAPTTAVTAPAFDTLIPRLPPQAAAPARIAAAPRRGLGRSSRLAAWIVLRQARIMPRSLAPLSLLGLVLATVIGLATQDPVLAKHYFGAVVVLVVLLGACATTTRRGDARSDLLCSLPISPATVFACRVVLVLCVDLALALSASVLVHVWGNVAPLTELVGGWLGQALLASAIAVACSVWRSPPVGAVAAATTWFVCSLTTLPGGELAERAGTAVGRVWGTTPWGLALSVVLVVAAVLRSRSLPDDSSANS
;
A
#
# COMPACT_ATOMS: atom_id res chain seq x y z
N MET A 1 23.53 29.68 19.90
CA MET A 1 22.15 30.20 19.79
C MET A 1 21.27 29.10 19.25
N THR A 2 20.21 28.74 19.98
CA THR A 2 19.23 27.73 19.58
C THR A 2 18.17 28.38 18.69
N HIS A 3 17.94 27.83 17.50
CA HIS A 3 16.90 28.31 16.59
C HIS A 3 15.54 27.69 16.92
N LEU A 4 14.47 28.42 16.62
CA LEU A 4 13.11 27.89 16.69
C LEU A 4 12.90 26.74 15.71
N THR A 5 12.10 25.76 16.12
CA THR A 5 11.71 24.63 15.26
C THR A 5 10.68 25.09 14.23
N ASP A 6 10.52 24.36 13.12
CA ASP A 6 9.48 24.70 12.14
C ASP A 6 8.07 24.63 12.75
N SER A 7 7.83 23.74 13.71
CA SER A 7 6.56 23.67 14.44
C SER A 7 6.24 24.94 15.21
N ASP A 8 7.24 25.56 15.84
CA ASP A 8 7.07 26.82 16.57
C ASP A 8 6.79 27.97 15.60
N LEU A 9 7.53 28.01 14.49
CA LEU A 9 7.36 29.02 13.43
C LEU A 9 5.99 28.92 12.75
N VAL A 10 5.44 27.72 12.56
CA VAL A 10 4.09 27.51 12.03
C VAL A 10 3.03 28.05 13.00
N ARG A 11 3.18 27.83 14.30
CA ARG A 11 2.25 28.39 15.31
C ARG A 11 2.31 29.92 15.32
N LEU A 12 3.51 30.50 15.19
CA LEU A 12 3.74 31.96 15.13
C LEU A 12 3.32 32.60 13.80
N ALA A 13 3.06 31.80 12.76
CA ALA A 13 2.62 32.29 11.46
C ALA A 13 1.11 32.63 11.42
N ALA A 14 0.35 32.25 12.45
CA ALA A 14 -1.06 32.61 12.58
C ALA A 14 -1.22 34.15 12.69
N PRO A 15 -2.28 34.75 12.10
CA PRO A 15 -2.45 36.21 12.05
C PRO A 15 -2.52 36.87 13.44
N THR A 16 -2.98 36.11 14.44
CA THR A 16 -3.20 36.54 15.82
C THR A 16 -2.05 36.19 16.76
N ALA A 17 -1.01 35.52 16.28
CA ALA A 17 0.09 35.10 17.14
C ALA A 17 1.00 36.28 17.51
N PRO A 18 1.38 36.43 18.80
CA PRO A 18 2.32 37.45 19.23
C PRO A 18 3.70 37.23 18.60
N VAL A 19 4.45 38.32 18.39
CA VAL A 19 5.82 38.23 17.86
C VAL A 19 6.76 37.77 18.97
N ASP A 20 7.38 36.61 18.77
CA ASP A 20 8.37 36.07 19.69
C ASP A 20 9.65 36.93 19.68
N PRO A 21 10.18 37.35 20.84
CA PRO A 21 11.38 38.19 20.92
C PRO A 21 12.60 37.57 20.24
N HIS A 22 12.73 36.25 20.24
CA HIS A 22 13.82 35.55 19.56
C HIS A 22 13.84 35.82 18.04
N VAL A 23 12.65 36.00 17.43
CA VAL A 23 12.55 36.26 15.98
C VAL A 23 13.05 37.67 15.64
N VAL A 24 12.97 38.61 16.58
CA VAL A 24 13.50 39.96 16.41
C VAL A 24 15.03 39.95 16.40
N GLU A 25 15.63 39.14 17.26
CA GLU A 25 17.10 39.05 17.42
C GLU A 25 17.76 38.13 16.38
N CYS A 26 17.04 37.14 15.84
CA CYS A 26 17.59 36.13 14.94
C CYS A 26 17.12 36.29 13.49
N ALA A 27 18.00 36.80 12.61
CA ALA A 27 17.73 37.02 11.19
C ALA A 27 17.33 35.73 10.42
N SER A 28 17.85 34.57 10.81
CA SER A 28 17.47 33.28 10.19
C SER A 28 16.02 32.89 10.53
N CYS A 29 15.63 33.05 11.80
CA CYS A 29 14.27 32.76 12.26
C CYS A 29 13.26 33.77 11.67
N SER A 30 13.64 35.04 11.49
CA SER A 30 12.77 36.05 10.87
C SER A 30 12.51 35.78 9.39
N LEU A 31 13.53 35.37 8.62
CA LEU A 31 13.36 34.97 7.22
C LEU A 31 12.46 33.74 7.09
N ARG A 32 12.64 32.73 7.95
CA ARG A 32 11.79 31.53 7.96
C ARG A 32 10.36 31.85 8.37
N LEU A 33 10.15 32.68 9.39
CA LEU A 33 8.81 33.12 9.79
C LEU A 33 8.12 33.92 8.68
N ALA A 34 8.86 34.79 7.97
CA ALA A 34 8.33 35.54 6.83
C ALA A 34 7.88 34.61 5.69
N ALA A 35 8.62 33.53 5.43
CA ALA A 35 8.21 32.50 4.48
C ALA A 35 6.91 31.80 4.92
N TRP A 36 6.83 31.36 6.18
CA TRP A 36 5.61 30.74 6.73
C TRP A 36 4.40 31.67 6.71
N ARG A 37 4.57 32.96 7.03
CA ARG A 37 3.52 33.98 6.94
C ARG A 37 3.07 34.27 5.51
N ARG A 38 3.94 34.09 4.50
CA ARG A 38 3.52 34.18 3.08
C ARG A 38 2.63 33.00 2.70
N ILE A 39 2.99 31.80 3.12
CA ILE A 39 2.20 30.59 2.89
C ILE A 39 0.85 30.72 3.59
N ALA A 40 0.84 31.07 4.88
CA ALA A 40 -0.38 31.24 5.67
C ALA A 40 -1.32 32.29 5.05
N ARG A 41 -0.79 33.41 4.55
CA ARG A 41 -1.58 34.41 3.82
C ARG A 41 -2.10 33.92 2.48
N ALA A 42 -1.31 33.16 1.73
CA ALA A 42 -1.75 32.57 0.45
C ALA A 42 -2.89 31.56 0.65
N THR A 43 -2.88 30.83 1.78
CA THR A 43 -3.92 29.86 2.12
C THR A 43 -5.12 30.47 2.85
N ALA A 44 -4.92 31.58 3.58
CA ALA A 44 -5.98 32.29 4.32
C ALA A 44 -6.66 33.38 3.51
N ALA A 45 -6.07 33.80 2.38
CA ALA A 45 -6.80 34.55 1.38
C ALA A 45 -8.07 33.75 1.10
N PRO A 46 -9.27 34.34 1.21
CA PRO A 46 -10.46 33.67 0.72
C PRO A 46 -10.07 33.25 -0.68
N THR A 47 -10.22 31.96 -0.97
CA THR A 47 -10.40 31.53 -2.33
C THR A 47 -11.64 32.31 -2.75
N THR A 48 -11.46 33.56 -3.21
CA THR A 48 -12.27 34.09 -4.29
C THR A 48 -12.30 32.90 -5.19
N ALA A 49 -13.49 32.31 -5.32
CA ALA A 49 -13.68 31.27 -6.29
C ALA A 49 -13.16 31.92 -7.56
N VAL A 50 -11.90 31.63 -7.89
CA VAL A 50 -11.44 31.64 -9.25
C VAL A 50 -12.29 30.52 -9.77
N THR A 51 -13.54 30.85 -10.10
CA THR A 51 -14.37 30.06 -10.96
C THR A 51 -13.42 29.78 -12.09
N ALA A 52 -12.90 28.56 -12.11
CA ALA A 52 -12.09 28.09 -13.20
C ALA A 52 -12.90 28.52 -14.42
N PRO A 53 -12.35 29.41 -15.27
CA PRO A 53 -13.11 29.96 -16.37
C PRO A 53 -13.77 28.79 -17.07
N ALA A 54 -15.11 28.85 -17.22
CA ALA A 54 -15.89 27.72 -17.72
C ALA A 54 -15.16 27.16 -18.95
N PHE A 55 -15.07 25.84 -19.07
CA PHE A 55 -14.19 25.20 -20.06
C PHE A 55 -14.37 25.80 -21.47
N ASP A 56 -15.61 26.17 -21.81
CA ASP A 56 -16.02 26.87 -23.03
C ASP A 56 -15.37 28.25 -23.26
N THR A 57 -14.97 28.95 -22.20
CA THR A 57 -14.25 30.24 -22.27
C THR A 57 -12.75 30.07 -22.49
N LEU A 58 -12.20 28.87 -22.22
CA LEU A 58 -10.80 28.52 -22.47
C LEU A 58 -10.59 27.89 -23.86
N ILE A 59 -11.57 27.13 -24.37
CA ILE A 59 -11.55 26.52 -25.72
C ILE A 59 -11.15 27.52 -26.83
N PRO A 60 -11.75 28.72 -26.96
CA PRO A 60 -11.43 29.64 -28.03
C PRO A 60 -10.11 30.40 -27.81
N ARG A 61 -9.53 30.36 -26.61
CA ARG A 61 -8.26 31.02 -26.26
C ARG A 61 -7.05 30.09 -26.36
N LEU A 62 -7.29 28.79 -26.47
CA LEU A 62 -6.24 27.87 -26.85
C LEU A 62 -5.84 28.23 -28.29
N PRO A 63 -4.54 28.45 -28.58
CA PRO A 63 -4.11 28.56 -29.96
C PRO A 63 -4.62 27.31 -30.69
N PRO A 64 -4.97 27.39 -31.99
CA PRO A 64 -5.29 26.22 -32.79
C PRO A 64 -4.01 25.40 -33.01
N GLN A 65 -3.44 24.86 -31.94
CA GLN A 65 -2.70 23.64 -32.00
C GLN A 65 -3.73 22.62 -32.41
N ALA A 66 -3.72 22.39 -33.73
CA ALA A 66 -4.54 21.42 -34.42
C ALA A 66 -4.85 20.25 -33.50
N ALA A 67 -6.11 19.82 -33.53
CA ALA A 67 -6.53 18.48 -33.20
C ALA A 67 -5.84 17.44 -34.11
N ALA A 68 -4.52 17.54 -34.31
CA ALA A 68 -3.71 16.36 -34.38
C ALA A 68 -4.00 15.65 -33.04
N PRO A 69 -4.59 14.44 -33.03
CA PRO A 69 -4.48 13.62 -31.84
C PRO A 69 -3.02 13.73 -31.45
N ALA A 70 -2.73 14.11 -30.20
CA ALA A 70 -1.41 13.91 -29.68
C ALA A 70 -1.17 12.43 -29.92
N ARG A 71 -0.49 12.10 -31.02
CA ARG A 71 0.03 10.77 -31.25
C ARG A 71 0.93 10.68 -30.04
N ILE A 72 0.46 10.00 -29.00
CA ILE A 72 1.30 9.49 -27.93
C ILE A 72 2.32 8.72 -28.75
N ALA A 73 3.41 9.40 -29.10
CA ALA A 73 4.38 8.91 -30.04
C ALA A 73 4.78 7.58 -29.43
N ALA A 74 4.40 6.48 -30.11
CA ALA A 74 4.38 5.15 -29.51
C ALA A 74 5.68 5.01 -28.77
N ALA A 75 5.60 5.03 -27.42
CA ALA A 75 6.78 5.24 -26.60
C ALA A 75 7.82 4.22 -27.09
N PRO A 76 9.03 4.68 -27.48
CA PRO A 76 9.96 3.83 -28.22
C PRO A 76 10.05 2.51 -27.49
N ARG A 77 9.78 1.38 -28.18
CA ARG A 77 9.73 0.05 -27.57
C ARG A 77 11.09 -0.21 -26.91
N ARG A 78 11.19 0.13 -25.62
CA ARG A 78 12.44 0.02 -24.87
C ARG A 78 12.69 -1.47 -24.70
N GLY A 79 13.88 -1.94 -25.07
CA GLY A 79 14.25 -3.34 -24.89
C GLY A 79 14.01 -3.80 -23.45
N LEU A 80 13.59 -5.05 -23.27
CA LEU A 80 13.16 -5.62 -21.98
C LEU A 80 14.15 -5.33 -20.84
N GLY A 81 15.46 -5.37 -21.10
CA GLY A 81 16.49 -5.10 -20.10
C GLY A 81 16.58 -3.64 -19.62
N ARG A 82 16.27 -2.65 -20.46
CA ARG A 82 16.19 -1.24 -20.02
C ARG A 82 14.88 -0.97 -19.29
N SER A 83 13.81 -1.64 -19.70
CA SER A 83 12.50 -1.57 -19.02
C SER A 83 12.54 -2.17 -17.62
N SER A 84 13.22 -3.31 -17.42
CA SER A 84 13.36 -3.94 -16.11
C SER A 84 14.22 -3.13 -15.15
N ARG A 85 15.32 -2.52 -15.63
CA ARG A 85 16.13 -1.60 -14.82
C ARG A 85 15.36 -0.37 -14.38
N LEU A 86 14.56 0.21 -15.28
CA LEU A 86 13.70 1.34 -14.94
C LEU A 86 12.65 0.92 -13.90
N ALA A 87 11.99 -0.22 -14.10
CA ALA A 87 11.02 -0.77 -13.15
C ALA A 87 11.67 -1.04 -11.78
N ALA A 88 12.84 -1.67 -11.76
CA ALA A 88 13.59 -1.93 -10.53
C ALA A 88 13.99 -0.62 -9.83
N TRP A 89 14.42 0.40 -10.58
CA TRP A 89 14.74 1.71 -10.02
C TRP A 89 13.51 2.41 -9.42
N ILE A 90 12.37 2.33 -10.10
CA ILE A 90 11.09 2.84 -9.58
C ILE A 90 10.72 2.10 -8.29
N VAL A 91 10.80 0.77 -8.27
CA VAL A 91 10.54 -0.07 -7.10
C VAL A 91 11.46 0.31 -5.94
N LEU A 92 12.77 0.43 -6.17
CA LEU A 92 13.74 0.84 -5.15
C LEU A 92 13.45 2.24 -4.58
N ARG A 93 13.08 3.20 -5.45
CA ARG A 93 12.66 4.53 -5.00
C ARG A 93 11.36 4.48 -4.19
N GLN A 94 10.40 3.64 -4.57
CA GLN A 94 9.17 3.43 -3.81
C GLN A 94 9.44 2.77 -2.45
N ALA A 95 10.37 1.82 -2.36
CA ALA A 95 10.81 1.23 -1.09
C ALA A 95 11.35 2.29 -0.13
N ARG A 96 12.12 3.27 -0.64
CA ARG A 96 12.68 4.37 0.17
C ARG A 96 11.62 5.33 0.70
N ILE A 97 10.48 5.45 0.02
CA ILE A 97 9.33 6.30 0.38
C ILE A 97 8.30 5.52 1.23
N MET A 98 8.47 4.21 1.34
CA MET A 98 7.63 3.36 2.17
C MET A 98 7.77 3.80 3.64
N PRO A 99 6.67 3.91 4.39
CA PRO A 99 6.75 4.23 5.81
C PRO A 99 7.66 3.22 6.50
N ARG A 100 8.70 3.72 7.16
CA ARG A 100 9.69 2.90 7.87
C ARG A 100 9.07 2.04 8.96
N SER A 101 7.83 2.30 9.36
CA SER A 101 7.06 1.52 10.34
C SER A 101 6.56 0.18 9.82
N LEU A 102 6.44 -0.03 8.49
CA LEU A 102 5.97 -1.32 7.96
C LEU A 102 7.02 -2.42 8.08
N ALA A 103 8.29 -2.09 7.83
CA ALA A 103 9.38 -3.04 7.96
C ALA A 103 9.49 -3.66 9.37
N PRO A 104 9.52 -2.91 10.48
CA PRO A 104 9.56 -3.48 11.82
C PRO A 104 8.27 -4.20 12.17
N LEU A 105 7.10 -3.80 11.64
CA LEU A 105 5.84 -4.50 11.86
C LEU A 105 5.85 -5.90 11.22
N SER A 106 6.21 -5.99 9.94
CA SER A 106 6.34 -7.29 9.23
C SER A 106 7.42 -8.16 9.90
N LEU A 107 8.56 -7.56 10.27
CA LEU A 107 9.64 -8.26 10.96
C LEU A 107 9.18 -8.81 12.31
N LEU A 108 8.53 -7.98 13.15
CA LEU A 108 8.05 -8.38 14.46
C LEU A 108 6.98 -9.48 14.35
N GLY A 109 6.05 -9.35 13.40
CA GLY A 109 5.03 -10.37 13.16
C GLY A 109 5.62 -11.71 12.71
N LEU A 110 6.68 -11.69 11.88
CA LEU A 110 7.36 -12.91 11.46
C LEU A 110 8.27 -13.49 12.53
N VAL A 111 8.93 -12.66 13.34
CA VAL A 111 9.64 -13.12 14.55
C VAL A 111 8.65 -13.81 15.48
N LEU A 112 7.48 -13.21 15.72
CA LEU A 112 6.43 -13.83 16.52
C LEU A 112 5.97 -15.17 15.92
N ALA A 113 5.75 -15.24 14.60
CA ALA A 113 5.43 -16.50 13.92
C ALA A 113 6.50 -17.57 14.15
N THR A 114 7.78 -17.22 13.99
CA THR A 114 8.90 -18.15 14.22
C THR A 114 8.97 -18.62 15.67
N VAL A 115 8.78 -17.72 16.64
CA VAL A 115 8.77 -18.07 18.07
C VAL A 115 7.61 -19.01 18.38
N ILE A 116 6.41 -18.76 17.87
CA ILE A 116 5.25 -19.64 18.05
C ILE A 116 5.52 -21.02 17.43
N GLY A 117 6.08 -21.06 16.22
CA GLY A 117 6.42 -22.30 15.53
C GLY A 117 7.47 -23.14 16.28
N LEU A 118 8.46 -22.49 16.91
CA LEU A 118 9.50 -23.17 17.69
C LEU A 118 9.07 -23.55 19.11
N ALA A 119 8.16 -22.77 19.72
CA ALA A 119 7.69 -23.01 21.09
C ALA A 119 6.58 -24.06 21.17
N THR A 120 5.86 -24.31 20.07
CA THR A 120 4.75 -25.27 20.05
C THR A 120 5.29 -26.69 19.92
N GLN A 121 4.98 -27.55 20.90
CA GLN A 121 5.48 -28.94 20.94
C GLN A 121 4.80 -29.86 19.93
N ASP A 122 3.52 -29.61 19.63
CA ASP A 122 2.77 -30.37 18.63
C ASP A 122 3.10 -29.86 17.21
N PRO A 123 3.70 -30.69 16.34
CA PRO A 123 4.12 -30.27 15.00
C PRO A 123 2.94 -29.87 14.10
N VAL A 124 1.75 -30.45 14.33
CA VAL A 124 0.55 -30.13 13.58
C VAL A 124 0.06 -28.74 13.98
N LEU A 125 -0.06 -28.46 15.27
CA LEU A 125 -0.48 -27.14 15.76
C LEU A 125 0.56 -26.05 15.43
N ALA A 126 1.86 -26.37 15.54
CA ALA A 126 2.95 -25.46 15.19
C ALA A 126 2.82 -24.96 13.75
N LYS A 127 2.58 -25.87 12.80
CA LYS A 127 2.37 -25.55 11.38
C LYS A 127 1.15 -24.63 11.17
N HIS A 128 0.03 -24.92 11.82
CA HIS A 128 -1.19 -24.13 11.67
C HIS A 128 -1.05 -22.72 12.25
N TYR A 129 -0.52 -22.58 13.47
CA TYR A 129 -0.32 -21.28 14.08
C TYR A 129 0.71 -20.45 13.33
N PHE A 130 1.83 -21.06 12.92
CA PHE A 130 2.83 -20.39 12.09
C PHE A 130 2.20 -19.85 10.80
N GLY A 131 1.48 -20.71 10.07
CA GLY A 131 0.84 -20.33 8.83
C GLY A 131 -0.20 -19.22 9.00
N ALA A 132 -1.04 -19.30 10.04
CA ALA A 132 -2.05 -18.30 10.33
C ALA A 132 -1.45 -16.91 10.61
N VAL A 133 -0.35 -16.85 11.39
CA VAL A 133 0.35 -15.58 11.67
C VAL A 133 1.04 -15.04 10.42
N VAL A 134 1.68 -15.89 9.62
CA VAL A 134 2.30 -15.48 8.34
C VAL A 134 1.26 -14.89 7.40
N VAL A 135 0.11 -15.55 7.22
CA VAL A 135 -1.00 -15.03 6.41
C VAL A 135 -1.44 -13.66 6.94
N LEU A 136 -1.60 -13.51 8.26
CA LEU A 136 -2.00 -12.24 8.86
C LEU A 136 -1.00 -11.12 8.57
N VAL A 137 0.31 -11.39 8.65
CA VAL A 137 1.36 -10.41 8.36
C VAL A 137 1.31 -9.96 6.90
N VAL A 138 1.26 -10.90 5.95
CA VAL A 138 1.16 -10.59 4.51
C VAL A 138 -0.11 -9.77 4.22
N LEU A 139 -1.21 -10.11 4.90
CA LEU A 139 -2.49 -9.43 4.76
C LEU A 139 -2.45 -8.00 5.30
N LEU A 140 -1.83 -7.78 6.46
CA LEU A 140 -1.60 -6.46 7.04
C LEU A 140 -0.73 -5.60 6.12
N GLY A 141 0.33 -6.19 5.55
CA GLY A 141 1.17 -5.55 4.54
C GLY A 141 0.35 -5.08 3.34
N ALA A 142 -0.47 -5.97 2.77
CA ALA A 142 -1.38 -5.64 1.67
C ALA A 142 -2.36 -4.52 2.03
N CYS A 143 -3.06 -4.62 3.16
CA CYS A 143 -3.99 -3.60 3.64
C CYS A 143 -3.33 -2.23 3.84
N ALA A 144 -2.13 -2.20 4.44
CA ALA A 144 -1.38 -0.97 4.65
C ALA A 144 -1.03 -0.24 3.34
N THR A 145 -0.86 -0.95 2.24
CA THR A 145 -0.66 -0.31 0.92
C THR A 145 -1.92 0.41 0.42
N THR A 146 -3.11 -0.07 0.81
CA THR A 146 -4.39 0.45 0.33
C THR A 146 -4.91 1.65 1.12
N THR A 147 -4.63 1.71 2.42
CA THR A 147 -5.05 2.84 3.29
C THR A 147 -4.44 4.18 2.85
N ARG A 148 -3.26 4.16 2.23
CA ARG A 148 -2.53 5.37 1.81
C ARG A 148 -3.12 6.09 0.60
N ARG A 149 -4.23 5.60 0.03
CA ARG A 149 -4.91 6.25 -1.10
C ARG A 149 -5.60 7.57 -0.72
N GLY A 150 -5.81 7.82 0.58
CA GLY A 150 -6.34 9.08 1.11
C GLY A 150 -5.29 10.10 1.61
N ASP A 151 -3.98 9.85 1.42
CA ASP A 151 -2.94 10.82 1.80
C ASP A 151 -2.96 12.01 0.83
N ALA A 152 -2.97 13.26 1.33
CA ALA A 152 -2.86 14.52 0.57
C ALA A 152 -1.67 14.62 -0.41
N ARG A 153 -0.78 13.62 -0.39
CA ARG A 153 0.28 13.44 -1.39
C ARG A 153 -0.26 12.96 -2.75
N SER A 154 -1.51 12.48 -2.82
CA SER A 154 -2.20 12.17 -4.08
C SER A 154 -2.17 13.34 -5.04
N ASP A 155 -2.38 14.56 -4.53
CA ASP A 155 -2.48 15.78 -5.33
C ASP A 155 -1.13 16.14 -5.96
N LEU A 156 -0.03 15.88 -5.24
CA LEU A 156 1.32 16.00 -5.78
C LEU A 156 1.64 14.89 -6.80
N LEU A 157 1.10 13.69 -6.63
CA LEU A 157 1.29 12.59 -7.59
C LEU A 157 0.54 12.84 -8.90
N CYS A 158 -0.57 13.58 -8.89
CA CYS A 158 -1.27 14.02 -10.11
C CYS A 158 -0.43 14.98 -10.97
N SER A 159 0.60 15.63 -10.40
CA SER A 159 1.54 16.47 -11.15
C SER A 159 2.68 15.68 -11.83
N LEU A 160 2.84 14.39 -11.50
CA LEU A 160 3.90 13.56 -12.07
C LEU A 160 3.43 12.87 -13.35
N PRO A 161 4.31 12.67 -14.35
CA PRO A 161 3.99 11.98 -15.60
C PRO A 161 3.80 10.46 -15.45
N ILE A 162 3.61 9.96 -14.23
CA ILE A 162 3.47 8.53 -13.93
C ILE A 162 2.05 8.28 -13.43
N SER A 163 1.34 7.35 -14.06
CA SER A 163 -0.04 7.06 -13.66
C SER A 163 -0.13 6.55 -12.21
N PRO A 164 -1.07 7.06 -11.39
CA PRO A 164 -1.26 6.62 -10.00
C PRO A 164 -1.43 5.10 -9.87
N ALA A 165 -2.09 4.47 -10.85
CA ALA A 165 -2.27 3.02 -10.94
C ALA A 165 -0.94 2.26 -10.98
N THR A 166 0.07 2.77 -11.70
CA THR A 166 1.38 2.13 -11.81
C THR A 166 2.13 2.20 -10.48
N VAL A 167 2.07 3.35 -9.80
CA VAL A 167 2.68 3.53 -8.48
C VAL A 167 2.04 2.61 -7.44
N PHE A 168 0.71 2.50 -7.47
CA PHE A 168 -0.03 1.58 -6.61
C PHE A 168 0.35 0.13 -6.86
N ALA A 169 0.33 -0.32 -8.12
CA ALA A 169 0.71 -1.68 -8.48
C ALA A 169 2.15 -2.02 -8.06
N CYS A 170 3.10 -1.11 -8.32
CA CYS A 170 4.49 -1.28 -7.88
C CYS A 170 4.59 -1.41 -6.36
N ARG A 171 3.84 -0.61 -5.59
CA ARG A 171 3.87 -0.68 -4.13
C ARG A 171 3.29 -2.00 -3.61
N VAL A 172 2.14 -2.44 -4.13
CA VAL A 172 1.51 -3.70 -3.74
C VAL A 172 2.45 -4.87 -4.02
N VAL A 173 2.99 -4.95 -5.24
CA VAL A 173 3.92 -6.02 -5.63
C VAL A 173 5.17 -6.00 -4.77
N LEU A 174 5.76 -4.82 -4.52
CA LEU A 174 6.95 -4.69 -3.68
C LEU A 174 6.70 -5.24 -2.27
N VAL A 175 5.61 -4.82 -1.62
CA VAL A 175 5.27 -5.27 -0.27
C VAL A 175 5.04 -6.76 -0.24
N LEU A 176 4.23 -7.29 -1.16
CA LEU A 176 4.00 -8.74 -1.25
C LEU A 176 5.30 -9.52 -1.47
N CYS A 177 6.19 -9.06 -2.35
CA CYS A 177 7.48 -9.71 -2.57
C CYS A 177 8.37 -9.68 -1.31
N VAL A 178 8.41 -8.57 -0.59
CA VAL A 178 9.20 -8.45 0.66
C VAL A 178 8.60 -9.34 1.75
N ASP A 179 7.29 -9.31 1.95
CA ASP A 179 6.62 -10.14 2.96
C ASP A 179 6.77 -11.63 2.62
N LEU A 180 6.66 -12.03 1.34
CA LEU A 180 6.95 -13.41 0.92
C LEU A 180 8.41 -13.80 1.19
N ALA A 181 9.37 -12.95 0.84
CA ALA A 181 10.78 -13.26 1.07
C ALA A 181 11.09 -13.44 2.57
N LEU A 182 10.53 -12.57 3.42
CA LEU A 182 10.68 -12.68 4.86
C LEU A 182 9.95 -13.91 5.41
N ALA A 183 8.74 -14.23 4.94
CA ALA A 183 8.00 -15.43 5.33
C ALA A 183 8.69 -16.73 4.91
N LEU A 184 9.31 -16.75 3.73
CA LEU A 184 10.17 -17.87 3.28
C LEU A 184 11.39 -18.00 4.19
N SER A 185 12.04 -16.88 4.53
CA SER A 185 13.18 -16.86 5.44
C SER A 185 12.80 -17.41 6.82
N ALA A 186 11.65 -17.00 7.35
CA ALA A 186 11.07 -17.50 8.59
C ALA A 186 10.73 -19.01 8.50
N SER A 187 10.21 -19.48 7.36
CA SER A 187 9.90 -20.90 7.14
C SER A 187 11.17 -21.75 7.13
N VAL A 188 12.24 -21.28 6.49
CA VAL A 188 13.56 -21.93 6.53
C VAL A 188 14.11 -21.95 7.95
N LEU A 189 13.95 -20.85 8.69
CA LEU A 189 14.36 -20.72 10.08
C LEU A 189 13.73 -21.78 10.99
N VAL A 190 12.40 -21.91 10.88
CA VAL A 190 11.61 -22.89 11.63
C VAL A 190 11.95 -24.31 11.22
N HIS A 191 12.21 -24.56 9.93
CA HIS A 191 12.59 -25.89 9.45
C HIS A 191 14.00 -26.31 9.92
N VAL A 192 14.95 -25.38 9.99
CA VAL A 192 16.34 -25.69 10.39
C VAL A 192 16.46 -25.87 11.91
N TRP A 193 15.75 -25.07 12.71
CA TRP A 193 15.87 -25.09 14.16
C TRP A 193 14.74 -25.81 14.89
N GLY A 194 13.60 -26.01 14.25
CA GLY A 194 12.50 -26.78 14.79
C GLY A 194 12.41 -28.14 14.11
N ASN A 195 12.01 -29.16 14.85
CA ASN A 195 11.66 -30.46 14.28
C ASN A 195 10.23 -30.41 13.69
N VAL A 196 9.93 -29.34 12.95
CA VAL A 196 8.63 -29.06 12.36
C VAL A 196 8.56 -29.71 10.97
N ALA A 197 7.34 -29.89 10.46
CA ALA A 197 7.01 -30.40 9.13
C ALA A 197 7.99 -29.94 8.02
N PRO A 198 8.15 -30.72 6.93
CA PRO A 198 9.07 -30.37 5.84
C PRO A 198 8.78 -28.98 5.26
N LEU A 199 9.82 -28.30 4.76
CA LEU A 199 9.71 -26.92 4.26
C LEU A 199 8.58 -26.73 3.24
N THR A 200 8.39 -27.70 2.34
CA THR A 200 7.32 -27.68 1.33
C THR A 200 5.92 -27.66 1.95
N GLU A 201 5.72 -28.36 3.07
CA GLU A 201 4.47 -28.35 3.80
C GLU A 201 4.25 -27.05 4.57
N LEU A 202 5.31 -26.48 5.15
CA LEU A 202 5.25 -25.17 5.80
C LEU A 202 4.84 -24.11 4.78
N VAL A 203 5.57 -24.02 3.65
CA VAL A 203 5.26 -23.07 2.57
C VAL A 203 3.87 -23.32 1.98
N GLY A 204 3.52 -24.59 1.73
CA GLY A 204 2.22 -24.96 1.21
C GLY A 204 1.07 -24.54 2.15
N GLY A 205 1.28 -24.61 3.46
CA GLY A 205 0.28 -24.26 4.47
C GLY A 205 -0.14 -22.80 4.47
N TRP A 206 0.71 -21.85 4.06
CA TRP A 206 0.40 -20.42 4.11
C TRP A 206 0.38 -19.73 2.75
N LEU A 207 1.13 -20.20 1.75
CA LEU A 207 1.34 -19.45 0.50
C LEU A 207 0.06 -19.19 -0.28
N GLY A 208 -0.76 -20.22 -0.47
CA GLY A 208 -2.01 -20.13 -1.23
C GLY A 208 -3.01 -19.21 -0.54
N GLN A 209 -3.20 -19.45 0.76
CA GLN A 209 -4.09 -18.65 1.60
C GLN A 209 -3.65 -17.19 1.68
N ALA A 210 -2.36 -16.91 1.86
CA ALA A 210 -1.83 -15.55 1.93
C ALA A 210 -2.02 -14.78 0.62
N LEU A 211 -1.74 -15.41 -0.53
CA LEU A 211 -1.90 -14.79 -1.84
C LEU A 211 -3.37 -14.55 -2.17
N LEU A 212 -4.25 -15.51 -1.90
CA LEU A 212 -5.68 -15.36 -2.17
C LEU A 212 -6.31 -14.31 -1.25
N ALA A 213 -6.01 -14.34 0.05
CA ALA A 213 -6.54 -13.38 1.01
C ALA A 213 -6.05 -11.95 0.71
N SER A 214 -4.77 -11.78 0.38
CA SER A 214 -4.23 -10.47 -0.02
C SER A 214 -4.81 -9.97 -1.33
N ALA A 215 -5.04 -10.84 -2.32
CA ALA A 215 -5.69 -10.48 -3.58
C ALA A 215 -7.13 -10.01 -3.39
N ILE A 216 -7.92 -10.71 -2.55
CA ILE A 216 -9.28 -10.31 -2.18
C ILE A 216 -9.27 -8.97 -1.44
N ALA A 217 -8.39 -8.81 -0.45
CA ALA A 217 -8.25 -7.57 0.30
C ALA A 217 -7.95 -6.38 -0.62
N VAL A 218 -6.99 -6.53 -1.53
CA VAL A 218 -6.62 -5.50 -2.51
C VAL A 218 -7.77 -5.22 -3.48
N ALA A 219 -8.45 -6.24 -4.02
CA ALA A 219 -9.58 -6.06 -4.92
C ALA A 219 -10.73 -5.31 -4.25
N CYS A 220 -11.14 -5.72 -3.05
CA CYS A 220 -12.17 -5.06 -2.25
C CYS A 220 -11.79 -3.62 -1.88
N SER A 221 -10.53 -3.39 -1.49
CA SER A 221 -10.01 -2.05 -1.21
C SER A 221 -10.08 -1.12 -2.43
N VAL A 222 -9.78 -1.64 -3.62
CA VAL A 222 -9.78 -0.86 -4.87
C VAL A 222 -11.19 -0.61 -5.38
N TRP A 223 -12.10 -1.59 -5.25
CA TRP A 223 -13.46 -1.49 -5.80
C TRP A 223 -14.43 -0.69 -4.93
N ARG A 224 -14.26 -0.72 -3.61
CA ARG A 224 -15.23 -0.13 -2.68
C ARG A 224 -14.58 0.95 -1.82
N SER A 225 -13.68 0.54 -0.93
CA SER A 225 -12.89 1.45 -0.09
C SER A 225 -11.88 0.66 0.75
N PRO A 226 -10.80 1.28 1.25
CA PRO A 226 -9.83 0.65 2.14
C PRO A 226 -10.41 -0.10 3.36
N PRO A 227 -11.40 0.43 4.12
CA PRO A 227 -11.98 -0.30 5.24
C PRO A 227 -12.73 -1.56 4.80
N VAL A 228 -13.37 -1.55 3.63
CA VAL A 228 -14.03 -2.76 3.10
C VAL A 228 -13.02 -3.84 2.79
N GLY A 229 -11.87 -3.48 2.20
CA GLY A 229 -10.79 -4.44 1.98
C GLY A 229 -10.23 -4.99 3.28
N ALA A 230 -10.07 -4.17 4.32
CA ALA A 230 -9.63 -4.62 5.63
C ALA A 230 -10.64 -5.59 6.30
N VAL A 231 -11.95 -5.32 6.18
CA VAL A 231 -13.00 -6.22 6.69
C VAL A 231 -13.03 -7.53 5.88
N ALA A 232 -12.94 -7.47 4.56
CA ALA A 232 -12.85 -8.66 3.70
C ALA A 232 -11.61 -9.51 4.03
N ALA A 233 -10.49 -8.85 4.32
CA ALA A 233 -9.27 -9.48 4.76
C ALA A 233 -9.44 -10.17 6.12
N ALA A 234 -9.95 -9.46 7.13
CA ALA A 234 -10.14 -9.99 8.47
C ALA A 234 -11.13 -11.17 8.49
N THR A 235 -12.25 -11.05 7.76
CA THR A 235 -13.25 -12.14 7.63
C THR A 235 -12.65 -13.35 6.93
N THR A 236 -11.90 -13.14 5.85
CA THR A 236 -11.17 -14.20 5.15
C THR A 236 -10.21 -14.94 6.09
N TRP A 237 -9.37 -14.18 6.81
CA TRP A 237 -8.40 -14.75 7.75
C TRP A 237 -9.09 -15.53 8.87
N PHE A 238 -10.19 -15.00 9.41
CA PHE A 238 -10.95 -15.62 10.48
C PHE A 238 -11.60 -16.93 10.03
N VAL A 239 -12.27 -16.93 8.85
CA VAL A 239 -12.87 -18.13 8.27
C VAL A 239 -11.80 -19.20 8.04
N CYS A 240 -10.66 -18.84 7.44
CA CYS A 240 -9.59 -19.80 7.19
C CYS A 240 -9.01 -20.36 8.50
N SER A 241 -8.71 -19.49 9.46
CA SER A 241 -8.15 -19.89 10.76
C SER A 241 -9.08 -20.83 11.52
N LEU A 242 -10.40 -20.57 11.49
CA LEU A 242 -11.39 -21.45 12.10
C LEU A 242 -11.47 -22.82 11.41
N THR A 243 -11.40 -22.86 10.08
CA THR A 243 -11.46 -24.13 9.33
C THR A 243 -10.20 -24.98 9.47
N THR A 244 -9.09 -24.39 9.90
CA THR A 244 -7.82 -25.09 10.14
C THR A 244 -7.66 -25.63 11.56
N LEU A 245 -8.54 -25.25 12.50
CA LEU A 245 -8.47 -25.73 13.88
C LEU A 245 -9.17 -27.09 14.01
N PRO A 246 -8.53 -28.09 14.65
CA PRO A 246 -9.17 -29.37 14.92
C PRO A 246 -10.26 -29.19 15.98
N GLY A 247 -11.54 -29.35 15.60
CA GLY A 247 -12.64 -29.17 16.55
C GLY A 247 -14.05 -29.21 15.94
N GLY A 248 -14.48 -30.39 15.45
CA GLY A 248 -15.88 -30.69 15.14
C GLY A 248 -16.15 -31.13 13.69
N GLU A 249 -17.14 -32.01 13.49
CA GLU A 249 -17.49 -32.59 12.18
C GLU A 249 -17.84 -31.53 11.11
N LEU A 250 -18.46 -30.41 11.52
CA LEU A 250 -18.77 -29.30 10.62
C LEU A 250 -17.52 -28.53 10.19
N ALA A 251 -16.54 -28.37 11.09
CA ALA A 251 -15.26 -27.74 10.79
C ALA A 251 -14.44 -28.62 9.84
N GLU A 252 -14.54 -29.93 9.98
CA GLU A 252 -13.85 -30.90 9.12
C GLU A 252 -14.45 -30.93 7.70
N ARG A 253 -15.79 -30.99 7.58
CA ARG A 253 -16.47 -30.90 6.27
C ARG A 253 -16.24 -29.55 5.59
N ALA A 254 -16.37 -28.44 6.32
CA ALA A 254 -16.07 -27.12 5.79
C ALA A 254 -14.59 -27.00 5.41
N GLY A 255 -13.69 -27.52 6.24
CA GLY A 255 -12.24 -27.52 6.03
C GLY A 255 -11.81 -28.27 4.76
N THR A 256 -12.46 -29.37 4.40
CA THR A 256 -12.14 -30.08 3.13
C THR A 256 -12.53 -29.28 1.89
N ALA A 257 -13.69 -28.62 1.90
CA ALA A 257 -14.15 -27.79 0.77
C ALA A 257 -13.32 -26.51 0.66
N VAL A 258 -13.10 -25.83 1.80
CA VAL A 258 -12.27 -24.62 1.89
C VAL A 258 -10.83 -24.93 1.53
N GLY A 259 -10.25 -26.02 2.03
CA GLY A 259 -8.88 -26.44 1.76
C GLY A 259 -8.58 -26.67 0.27
N ARG A 260 -9.57 -27.09 -0.54
CA ARG A 260 -9.38 -27.19 -2.00
C ARG A 260 -9.24 -25.83 -2.69
N VAL A 261 -9.98 -24.84 -2.22
CA VAL A 261 -9.99 -23.48 -2.80
C VAL A 261 -8.84 -22.64 -2.23
N TRP A 262 -8.55 -22.80 -0.94
CA TRP A 262 -7.61 -21.99 -0.17
C TRP A 262 -6.21 -22.60 -0.03
N GLY A 263 -6.07 -23.88 -0.35
CA GLY A 263 -4.77 -24.54 -0.43
C GLY A 263 -3.90 -23.98 -1.56
N THR A 264 -2.62 -24.35 -1.57
CA THR A 264 -1.66 -24.02 -2.63
C THR A 264 -1.98 -24.80 -3.92
N THR A 265 -3.11 -24.49 -4.54
CA THR A 265 -3.51 -25.07 -5.82
C THR A 265 -3.16 -24.11 -6.96
N PRO A 266 -2.85 -24.63 -8.17
CA PRO A 266 -2.59 -23.77 -9.33
C PRO A 266 -3.79 -22.86 -9.64
N TRP A 267 -5.01 -23.32 -9.34
CA TRP A 267 -6.24 -22.53 -9.49
C TRP A 267 -6.33 -21.37 -8.51
N GLY A 268 -6.01 -21.57 -7.22
CA GLY A 268 -5.97 -20.50 -6.22
C GLY A 268 -4.94 -19.43 -6.58
N LEU A 269 -3.78 -19.84 -7.08
CA LEU A 269 -2.74 -18.93 -7.58
C LEU A 269 -3.22 -18.16 -8.83
N ALA A 270 -3.83 -18.84 -9.80
CA ALA A 270 -4.38 -18.20 -11.00
C ALA A 270 -5.46 -17.18 -10.64
N LEU A 271 -6.38 -17.53 -9.73
CA LEU A 271 -7.43 -16.62 -9.25
C LEU A 271 -6.85 -15.40 -8.53
N SER A 272 -5.82 -15.60 -7.70
CA SER A 272 -5.12 -14.50 -7.01
C SER A 272 -4.50 -13.53 -8.00
N VAL A 273 -3.83 -14.05 -9.03
CA VAL A 273 -3.24 -13.24 -10.11
C VAL A 273 -4.33 -12.48 -10.87
N VAL A 274 -5.42 -13.15 -11.25
CA VAL A 274 -6.56 -12.52 -11.94
C VAL A 274 -7.16 -11.38 -11.11
N LEU A 275 -7.37 -11.58 -9.80
CA LEU A 275 -7.91 -10.56 -8.91
C LEU A 275 -6.97 -9.35 -8.79
N VAL A 276 -5.67 -9.57 -8.63
CA VAL A 276 -4.68 -8.48 -8.58
C VAL A 276 -4.63 -7.73 -9.91
N VAL A 277 -4.62 -8.43 -11.04
CA VAL A 277 -4.65 -7.81 -12.37
C VAL A 277 -5.94 -7.01 -12.57
N ALA A 278 -7.09 -7.56 -12.20
CA ALA A 278 -8.38 -6.87 -12.28
C ALA A 278 -8.41 -5.60 -11.40
N ALA A 279 -7.85 -5.66 -10.20
CA ALA A 279 -7.72 -4.50 -9.32
C ALA A 279 -6.83 -3.41 -9.95
N VAL A 280 -5.69 -3.79 -10.55
CA VAL A 280 -4.81 -2.85 -11.25
C VAL A 280 -5.50 -2.25 -12.47
N LEU A 281 -6.17 -3.05 -13.29
CA LEU A 281 -6.91 -2.57 -14.46
C LEU A 281 -8.04 -1.61 -14.05
N ARG A 282 -8.81 -1.95 -13.00
CA ARG A 282 -9.86 -1.07 -12.49
C ARG A 282 -9.29 0.26 -12.01
N SER A 283 -8.13 0.24 -11.35
CA SER A 283 -7.46 1.47 -10.88
C SER A 283 -7.03 2.41 -12.01
N ARG A 284 -6.89 1.90 -13.25
CA ARG A 284 -6.65 2.71 -14.46
C ARG A 284 -7.93 3.27 -15.07
N SER A 285 -9.07 2.63 -14.82
CA SER A 285 -10.37 2.96 -15.41
C SER A 285 -11.23 3.89 -14.56
N LEU A 286 -10.81 4.22 -13.33
CA LEU A 286 -11.49 5.22 -12.52
C LEU A 286 -11.39 6.55 -13.27
N PRO A 287 -12.50 7.07 -13.83
CA PRO A 287 -12.51 8.39 -14.44
C PRO A 287 -12.14 9.39 -13.36
N ASP A 288 -11.47 10.48 -13.73
CA ASP A 288 -11.37 11.64 -12.86
C ASP A 288 -12.82 12.13 -12.63
N ASP A 289 -13.43 11.71 -11.51
CA ASP A 289 -14.76 12.13 -11.06
C ASP A 289 -14.84 13.64 -10.73
N SER A 290 -13.80 14.41 -11.09
CA SER A 290 -13.79 15.87 -11.06
C SER A 290 -14.74 16.52 -12.08
N SER A 291 -15.41 15.73 -12.93
CA SER A 291 -16.41 16.21 -13.91
C SER A 291 -17.88 16.02 -13.49
N ALA A 292 -18.17 15.38 -12.35
CA ALA A 292 -19.55 15.06 -11.96
C ALA A 292 -20.18 16.03 -10.93
N ASN A 293 -19.51 17.14 -10.59
CA ASN A 293 -19.99 18.14 -9.63
C ASN A 293 -20.03 19.57 -10.19
N SER A 294 -20.11 19.72 -11.53
CA SER A 294 -20.38 21.00 -12.21
C SER A 294 -21.81 21.07 -12.70
#